data_AF-A0A966DV24-F1
#
_entry.id   AF-A0A966DV24-F1
#
_cell.length_a   1.000
_cell.length_b   1.000
_cell.length_c   1.000
_cell.angle_alpha   90.00
_cell.angle_beta   90.00
_cell.angle_gamma   90.00
#
_symmetry.space_group_name_H-M   'P 1'
#
loop_
_entity.id
_entity.type
_entity.pdbx_description
1 polymer ?
#
loop_
_entity_poly.entity_id
_entity_poly.type
_entity_poly.pdbx_seq_one_letter_code
_entity_poly.pdbx_strand_id
1 'polypeptide(L)'
;QLKLEQGGATLVAGEDPVLVPKACKNPVELAGARRAHLRDAVAEIRFLAWLDAEVAAGRLHDEAGLAEQLASLRRENEHFQDLSFDTISAAGANAAMCHYNHLDAEPATLQMNSAYLVDSGAQYTDGTTDITRTVAIGDPGPELRRMFTLVLKGHIALDRARFPEGTTGTQLDALARQYLWREGLDYDHGTGHGVGVFLSVHEGPQRISKHPSSVALRPGMIVSNEPGYYRDGAYGIRCENLVTVVEVDCHGGERPMLGFEALTLVPFDRRLLQLDMLDEVELAWLNEYHARVRASLEPLLEGEDRDWLIRATEPLQ
;
A
#
# COMPACT_ATOMS: atom_id res chain seq x y z
N GLN A 1 -34.86 8.27 13.43
CA GLN A 1 -34.93 9.16 14.60
C GLN A 1 -36.38 9.44 15.02
N LEU A 2 -37.15 10.22 14.25
CA LEU A 2 -38.55 10.56 14.53
C LEU A 2 -39.48 9.37 14.84
N LYS A 3 -39.34 8.25 14.12
CA LYS A 3 -40.14 7.03 14.38
C LYS A 3 -39.83 6.36 15.74
N LEU A 4 -38.61 6.48 16.24
CA LEU A 4 -38.19 5.89 17.52
C LEU A 4 -38.69 6.75 18.69
N GLU A 5 -38.57 8.07 18.57
CA GLU A 5 -39.08 9.02 19.58
C GLU A 5 -40.61 8.92 19.72
N GLN A 6 -41.34 8.83 18.61
CA GLN A 6 -42.80 8.64 18.62
C GLN A 6 -43.21 7.30 19.24
N GLY A 7 -42.32 6.30 19.25
CA GLY A 7 -42.52 5.02 19.94
C GLY A 7 -42.17 5.03 21.43
N GLY A 8 -41.83 6.19 22.01
CA GLY A 8 -41.44 6.32 23.42
C GLY A 8 -39.98 5.94 23.71
N ALA A 9 -39.15 5.72 22.69
CA ALA A 9 -37.73 5.47 22.88
C ALA A 9 -37.00 6.76 23.29
N THR A 10 -36.12 6.65 24.28
CA THR A 10 -35.17 7.74 24.61
C THR A 10 -33.95 7.60 23.72
N LEU A 11 -33.66 8.62 22.92
CA LEU A 11 -32.46 8.64 22.11
C LEU A 11 -31.26 9.09 22.94
N VAL A 12 -30.18 8.32 22.88
CA VAL A 12 -28.90 8.66 23.50
C VAL A 12 -27.91 8.91 22.38
N ALA A 13 -27.36 10.12 22.32
CA ALA A 13 -26.27 10.44 21.41
C ALA A 13 -24.99 9.73 21.90
N GLY A 14 -24.29 9.07 21.00
CA GLY A 14 -23.04 8.37 21.29
C GLY A 14 -22.31 8.00 20.00
N GLU A 15 -21.04 7.64 20.15
CA GLU A 15 -20.28 7.04 19.05
C GLU A 15 -20.85 5.65 18.74
N ASP A 16 -20.76 5.23 17.48
CA ASP A 16 -21.18 3.89 17.07
C ASP A 16 -20.35 2.84 17.85
N PRO A 17 -20.99 2.00 18.67
CA PRO A 17 -20.31 1.08 19.58
C PRO A 17 -19.51 -0.01 18.84
N VAL A 18 -19.70 -0.17 17.53
CA VAL A 18 -19.01 -1.17 16.72
C VAL A 18 -17.72 -0.63 16.10
N LEU A 19 -17.53 0.70 16.03
CA LEU A 19 -16.38 1.31 15.34
C LEU A 19 -15.02 0.84 15.86
N VAL A 20 -14.78 0.94 17.17
CA VAL A 20 -13.50 0.52 17.76
C VAL A 20 -13.35 -1.00 17.79
N PRO A 21 -14.36 -1.79 18.21
CA PRO A 21 -14.26 -3.25 18.16
C PRO A 21 -13.95 -3.81 16.78
N LYS A 22 -14.58 -3.33 15.69
CA LYS A 22 -14.26 -3.80 14.33
C LYS A 22 -12.93 -3.27 13.80
N ALA A 23 -12.47 -2.12 14.30
CA ALA A 23 -11.18 -1.56 13.92
C ALA A 23 -10.02 -2.40 14.46
N CYS A 24 -10.13 -2.92 15.68
CA CYS A 24 -9.13 -3.77 16.31
C CYS A 24 -9.39 -5.25 15.99
N LYS A 25 -8.81 -5.74 14.89
CA LYS A 25 -9.04 -7.11 14.40
C LYS A 25 -8.57 -8.13 15.43
N ASN A 26 -9.38 -9.15 15.65
CA ASN A 26 -9.02 -10.26 16.53
C ASN A 26 -8.00 -11.21 15.82
N PRO A 27 -7.40 -12.17 16.55
CA PRO A 27 -6.37 -13.05 15.97
C PRO A 27 -6.82 -13.86 14.75
N VAL A 28 -8.11 -14.25 14.66
CA VAL A 28 -8.66 -15.00 13.53
C VAL A 28 -8.78 -14.10 12.31
N GLU A 29 -9.29 -12.88 12.49
CA GLU A 29 -9.38 -11.86 11.43
C GLU A 29 -8.00 -11.49 10.90
N LEU A 30 -7.02 -11.26 11.78
CA LEU A 30 -5.64 -10.98 11.38
C LEU A 30 -4.97 -12.16 10.66
N ALA A 31 -5.26 -13.39 11.06
CA ALA A 31 -4.76 -14.57 10.35
C ALA A 31 -5.39 -14.71 8.96
N GLY A 32 -6.68 -14.38 8.82
CA GLY A 32 -7.37 -14.27 7.54
C GLY A 32 -6.75 -13.20 6.65
N ALA A 33 -6.58 -11.99 7.17
CA ALA A 33 -5.98 -10.88 6.45
C ALA A 33 -4.58 -11.24 5.94
N ARG A 34 -3.72 -11.88 6.74
CA ARG A 34 -2.40 -12.35 6.29
C ARG A 34 -2.48 -13.33 5.12
N ARG A 35 -3.42 -14.29 5.14
CA ARG A 35 -3.62 -15.21 4.00
C ARG A 35 -4.18 -14.49 2.77
N ALA A 36 -5.05 -13.52 2.96
CA ALA A 36 -5.58 -12.67 1.90
C ALA A 36 -4.47 -11.92 1.17
N HIS A 37 -3.60 -11.25 1.92
CA HIS A 37 -2.48 -10.52 1.35
C HIS A 37 -1.44 -11.44 0.70
N LEU A 38 -1.25 -12.66 1.21
CA LEU A 38 -0.33 -13.62 0.59
C LEU A 38 -0.81 -14.08 -0.79
N ARG A 39 -2.11 -14.39 -0.93
CA ARG A 39 -2.72 -14.71 -2.23
C ARG A 39 -2.72 -13.52 -3.18
N ASP A 40 -3.06 -12.34 -2.67
CA ASP A 40 -3.06 -11.11 -3.47
C ASP A 40 -1.66 -10.78 -3.99
N ALA A 41 -0.64 -10.95 -3.14
CA ALA A 41 0.74 -10.78 -3.54
C ALA A 41 1.16 -11.76 -4.65
N VAL A 42 0.68 -13.02 -4.66
CA VAL A 42 0.92 -13.93 -5.78
C VAL A 42 0.35 -13.37 -7.09
N ALA A 43 -0.87 -12.82 -7.08
CA ALA A 43 -1.46 -12.20 -8.28
C ALA A 43 -0.65 -10.97 -8.75
N GLU A 44 -0.21 -10.13 -7.82
CA GLU A 44 0.67 -8.98 -8.10
C GLU A 44 2.01 -9.41 -8.72
N ILE A 45 2.68 -10.43 -8.17
CA ILE A 45 3.96 -10.92 -8.74
C ILE A 45 3.76 -11.44 -10.16
N ARG A 46 2.68 -12.21 -10.41
CA ARG A 46 2.35 -12.71 -11.75
C ARG A 46 2.08 -11.55 -12.72
N PHE A 47 1.37 -10.51 -12.27
CA PHE A 47 1.14 -9.32 -13.06
C PHE A 47 2.43 -8.58 -13.40
N LEU A 48 3.29 -8.34 -12.41
CA LEU A 48 4.54 -7.61 -12.60
C LEU A 48 5.54 -8.38 -13.48
N ALA A 49 5.60 -9.71 -13.32
CA ALA A 49 6.41 -10.58 -14.18
C ALA A 49 5.92 -10.55 -15.63
N TRP A 50 4.60 -10.67 -15.83
CA TRP A 50 3.97 -10.54 -17.14
C TRP A 50 4.21 -9.16 -17.76
N LEU A 51 4.02 -8.08 -17.00
CA LEU A 51 4.22 -6.71 -17.47
C LEU A 51 5.64 -6.49 -17.98
N ASP A 52 6.65 -6.92 -17.21
CA ASP A 52 8.05 -6.81 -17.64
C ASP A 52 8.32 -7.62 -18.92
N ALA A 53 7.71 -8.81 -19.06
CA ALA A 53 7.85 -9.63 -20.27
C ALA A 53 7.19 -8.98 -21.50
N GLU A 54 6.02 -8.37 -21.35
CA GLU A 54 5.33 -7.63 -22.41
C GLU A 54 6.14 -6.42 -22.87
N VAL A 55 6.62 -5.60 -21.91
CA VAL A 55 7.46 -4.43 -22.20
C VAL A 55 8.76 -4.85 -22.88
N ALA A 56 9.42 -5.92 -22.41
CA ALA A 56 10.63 -6.45 -23.03
C ALA A 56 10.41 -6.95 -24.46
N ALA A 57 9.21 -7.42 -24.77
CA ALA A 57 8.81 -7.82 -26.12
C ALA A 57 8.28 -6.66 -26.99
N GLY A 58 8.34 -5.42 -26.50
CA GLY A 58 7.88 -4.22 -27.20
C GLY A 58 6.37 -4.06 -27.26
N ARG A 59 5.62 -4.79 -26.41
CA ARG A 59 4.17 -4.67 -26.29
C ARG A 59 3.83 -3.72 -25.15
N LEU A 60 3.38 -2.52 -25.51
CA LEU A 60 2.95 -1.49 -24.58
C LEU A 60 1.42 -1.48 -24.55
N HIS A 61 0.86 -1.94 -23.44
CA HIS A 61 -0.59 -2.01 -23.23
C HIS A 61 -1.17 -0.67 -22.78
N ASP A 62 -2.48 -0.50 -22.94
CA ASP A 62 -3.21 0.62 -22.35
C ASP A 62 -3.64 0.34 -20.91
N GLU A 63 -4.00 1.41 -20.20
CA GLU A 63 -4.37 1.36 -18.78
C GLU A 63 -5.54 0.41 -18.51
N ALA A 64 -6.53 0.34 -19.40
CA ALA A 64 -7.67 -0.55 -19.26
C ALA A 64 -7.25 -2.03 -19.36
N GLY A 65 -6.43 -2.38 -20.35
CA GLY A 65 -5.89 -3.72 -20.51
C GLY A 65 -5.02 -4.16 -19.33
N LEU A 66 -4.22 -3.25 -18.77
CA LEU A 66 -3.42 -3.51 -17.58
C LEU A 66 -4.29 -3.75 -16.33
N ALA A 67 -5.32 -2.92 -16.14
CA ALA A 67 -6.26 -3.07 -15.02
C ALA A 67 -7.00 -4.41 -15.09
N GLU A 68 -7.52 -4.77 -16.27
CA GLU A 68 -8.22 -6.05 -16.46
C GLU A 68 -7.27 -7.25 -16.34
N GLN A 69 -6.02 -7.15 -16.81
CA GLN A 69 -5.04 -8.22 -16.65
C GLN A 69 -4.79 -8.51 -15.16
N LEU A 70 -4.58 -7.50 -14.33
CA LEU A 70 -4.39 -7.69 -12.89
C LEU A 70 -5.67 -8.20 -12.21
N ALA A 71 -6.84 -7.69 -12.59
CA ALA A 71 -8.12 -8.19 -12.08
C ALA A 71 -8.34 -9.67 -12.43
N SER A 72 -7.97 -10.09 -13.64
CA SER A 72 -8.08 -11.49 -14.08
C SER A 72 -7.25 -12.44 -13.20
N LEU A 73 -6.02 -12.04 -12.87
CA LEU A 73 -5.12 -12.82 -12.01
C LEU A 73 -5.66 -12.92 -10.58
N ARG A 74 -6.29 -11.86 -10.05
CA ARG A 74 -6.94 -11.91 -8.73
C ARG A 74 -8.18 -12.80 -8.71
N ARG A 75 -8.96 -12.84 -9.80
CA ARG A 75 -10.16 -13.70 -9.91
C ARG A 75 -9.82 -15.20 -9.84
N GLU A 76 -8.58 -15.59 -10.12
CA GLU A 76 -8.11 -16.96 -10.00
C GLU A 76 -7.85 -17.38 -8.54
N ASN A 77 -7.69 -16.43 -7.63
CA ASN A 77 -7.38 -16.72 -6.23
C ASN A 77 -8.57 -17.34 -5.48
N GLU A 78 -8.27 -18.30 -4.62
CA GLU A 78 -9.25 -18.81 -3.66
C GLU A 78 -9.82 -17.68 -2.79
N HIS A 79 -11.10 -17.80 -2.43
CA HIS A 79 -11.85 -16.85 -1.62
C HIS A 79 -12.11 -15.47 -2.23
N PHE A 80 -11.66 -15.19 -3.46
CA PHE A 80 -11.96 -13.93 -4.17
C PHE A 80 -13.47 -13.72 -4.30
N GLN A 81 -13.93 -12.48 -4.09
CA GLN A 81 -15.34 -12.08 -4.23
C GLN A 81 -15.49 -10.95 -5.25
N ASP A 82 -14.67 -9.92 -5.14
CA ASP A 82 -14.66 -8.77 -6.04
C ASP A 82 -13.36 -7.97 -5.88
N LEU A 83 -13.16 -6.93 -6.71
CA LEU A 83 -12.17 -5.90 -6.40
C LEU A 83 -12.61 -5.09 -5.18
N SER A 84 -11.66 -4.59 -4.38
CA SER A 84 -11.99 -3.76 -3.22
C SER A 84 -12.36 -2.31 -3.61
N PHE A 85 -11.95 -1.88 -4.80
CA PHE A 85 -12.28 -0.63 -5.49
C PHE A 85 -11.87 -0.73 -6.97
N ASP A 86 -12.28 0.24 -7.79
CA ASP A 86 -11.86 0.31 -9.19
C ASP A 86 -10.34 0.51 -9.29
N THR A 87 -9.65 -0.35 -10.04
CA THR A 87 -8.19 -0.29 -10.19
C THR A 87 -7.76 1.03 -10.85
N ILE A 88 -6.92 1.78 -10.14
CA ILE A 88 -6.21 2.94 -10.66
C ILE A 88 -4.99 2.40 -11.41
N SER A 89 -5.15 2.22 -12.71
CA SER A 89 -4.08 1.87 -13.65
C SER A 89 -3.71 3.14 -14.41
N ALA A 90 -2.53 3.70 -14.16
CA ALA A 90 -2.19 5.05 -14.62
C ALA A 90 -0.78 5.12 -15.25
N ALA A 91 -0.71 5.45 -16.53
CA ALA A 91 0.51 5.60 -17.31
C ALA A 91 0.96 7.06 -17.39
N GLY A 92 2.23 7.33 -17.09
CA GLY A 92 2.83 8.66 -17.26
C GLY A 92 2.03 9.76 -16.54
N ALA A 93 1.59 10.78 -17.29
CA ALA A 93 0.92 11.95 -16.75
C ALA A 93 -0.40 11.64 -16.02
N ASN A 94 -1.10 10.56 -16.41
CA ASN A 94 -2.35 10.17 -15.74
C ASN A 94 -2.11 9.79 -14.28
N ALA A 95 -0.93 9.27 -13.94
CA ALA A 95 -0.57 8.94 -12.57
C ALA A 95 -0.48 10.16 -11.65
N ALA A 96 -0.38 11.38 -12.19
CA ALA A 96 -0.38 12.62 -11.40
C ALA A 96 -1.75 12.94 -10.75
N MET A 97 -2.81 12.23 -11.11
CA MET A 97 -4.14 12.37 -10.50
C MET A 97 -4.33 11.29 -9.44
N CYS A 98 -4.44 11.67 -8.17
CA CYS A 98 -4.50 10.72 -7.05
C CYS A 98 -5.60 9.65 -7.19
N HIS A 99 -6.78 10.05 -7.70
CA HIS A 99 -7.95 9.19 -7.91
C HIS A 99 -8.28 9.03 -9.41
N TYR A 100 -7.25 8.93 -10.26
CA TYR A 100 -7.46 8.65 -11.68
C TYR A 100 -8.29 7.37 -11.87
N ASN A 101 -9.22 7.38 -12.82
CA ASN A 101 -9.89 6.18 -13.29
C ASN A 101 -9.90 6.17 -14.81
N HIS A 102 -9.36 5.10 -15.40
CA HIS A 102 -9.29 4.92 -16.85
C HIS A 102 -10.67 4.82 -17.51
N LEU A 103 -11.75 4.63 -16.73
CA LEU A 103 -13.13 4.64 -17.23
C LEU A 103 -13.68 6.05 -17.48
N ASP A 104 -13.06 7.08 -16.91
CA ASP A 104 -13.52 8.48 -17.03
C ASP A 104 -12.92 9.21 -18.24
N ALA A 105 -11.97 8.58 -18.94
CA ALA A 105 -11.27 9.14 -20.10
C ALA A 105 -10.87 8.03 -21.09
N GLU A 106 -10.28 8.40 -22.23
CA GLU A 106 -9.65 7.42 -23.12
C GLU A 106 -8.38 6.87 -22.44
N PRO A 107 -8.26 5.54 -22.23
CA PRO A 107 -7.10 4.95 -21.57
C PRO A 107 -5.80 5.27 -22.31
N ALA A 108 -4.79 5.75 -21.59
CA ALA A 108 -3.48 6.00 -22.17
C ALA A 108 -2.70 4.69 -22.33
N THR A 109 -1.84 4.63 -23.35
CA THR A 109 -0.86 3.54 -23.53
C THR A 109 0.40 3.79 -22.73
N LEU A 110 1.01 2.72 -22.20
CA LEU A 110 2.34 2.79 -21.60
C LEU A 110 3.35 3.44 -22.55
N GLN A 111 4.29 4.17 -21.97
CA GLN A 111 5.36 4.84 -22.70
C GLN A 111 6.71 4.32 -22.20
N MET A 112 7.65 4.10 -23.12
CA MET A 112 9.02 3.79 -22.71
C MET A 112 9.65 5.00 -22.01
N ASN A 113 10.53 4.71 -21.06
CA ASN A 113 11.25 5.68 -20.24
C ASN A 113 10.32 6.53 -19.36
N SER A 114 9.29 5.89 -18.80
CA SER A 114 8.32 6.50 -17.89
C SER A 114 8.13 5.64 -16.64
N ALA A 115 7.14 6.00 -15.82
CA ALA A 115 6.60 5.13 -14.79
C ALA A 115 5.13 4.77 -15.10
N TYR A 116 4.71 3.66 -14.51
CA TYR A 116 3.33 3.21 -14.42
C TYR A 116 2.98 3.06 -12.95
N LEU A 117 1.84 3.61 -12.54
CA LEU A 117 1.30 3.48 -11.20
C LEU A 117 0.09 2.56 -11.27
N VAL A 118 0.10 1.50 -10.47
CA VAL A 118 -1.06 0.63 -10.26
C VAL A 118 -1.43 0.63 -8.80
N ASP A 119 -2.64 1.10 -8.50
CA ASP A 119 -3.25 1.02 -7.19
C ASP A 119 -4.55 0.23 -7.28
N SER A 120 -4.62 -0.82 -6.49
CA SER A 120 -5.59 -1.88 -6.67
C SER A 120 -5.71 -2.77 -5.44
N GLY A 121 -6.79 -3.52 -5.36
CA GLY A 121 -7.00 -4.48 -4.29
C GLY A 121 -8.18 -5.39 -4.56
N ALA A 122 -8.38 -6.36 -3.65
CA ALA A 122 -9.45 -7.34 -3.73
C ALA A 122 -10.15 -7.57 -2.39
N GLN A 123 -11.39 -8.00 -2.53
CA GLN A 123 -12.20 -8.58 -1.47
C GLN A 123 -12.04 -10.10 -1.50
N TYR A 124 -11.55 -10.62 -0.39
CA TYR A 124 -11.55 -12.05 -0.09
C TYR A 124 -12.47 -12.29 1.10
N THR A 125 -13.10 -13.48 1.20
CA THR A 125 -14.00 -13.77 2.34
C THR A 125 -13.32 -13.69 3.71
N ASP A 126 -11.98 -13.70 3.74
CA ASP A 126 -11.13 -13.61 4.94
C ASP A 126 -10.26 -12.35 5.00
N GLY A 127 -10.43 -11.36 4.10
CA GLY A 127 -9.65 -10.12 4.14
C GLY A 127 -9.94 -9.15 2.99
N THR A 128 -9.62 -7.88 3.19
CA THR A 128 -9.64 -6.84 2.15
C THR A 128 -8.19 -6.41 1.91
N THR A 129 -7.77 -6.29 0.66
CA THR A 129 -6.44 -5.81 0.29
C THR A 129 -6.49 -4.44 -0.37
N ASP A 130 -5.37 -3.74 -0.26
CA ASP A 130 -5.11 -2.44 -0.85
C ASP A 130 -3.60 -2.31 -1.06
N ILE A 131 -3.18 -2.05 -2.29
CA ILE A 131 -1.78 -1.98 -2.65
C ILE A 131 -1.58 -1.09 -3.87
N THR A 132 -0.71 -0.10 -3.69
CA THR A 132 -0.09 0.65 -4.76
C THR A 132 1.37 0.25 -5.01
N ARG A 133 1.71 -0.01 -6.27
CA ARG A 133 3.09 -0.02 -6.77
C ARG A 133 3.26 0.98 -7.91
N THR A 134 4.33 1.75 -7.83
CA THR A 134 4.87 2.48 -8.99
C THR A 134 6.01 1.65 -9.57
N VAL A 135 6.02 1.44 -10.89
CA VAL A 135 6.99 0.60 -11.60
C VAL A 135 7.59 1.35 -12.78
N ALA A 136 8.85 1.06 -13.10
CA ALA A 136 9.55 1.65 -14.22
C ALA A 136 9.17 0.96 -15.54
N ILE A 137 8.91 1.75 -16.58
CA ILE A 137 8.77 1.27 -17.96
C ILE A 137 10.02 1.70 -18.71
N GLY A 138 10.99 0.81 -18.87
CA GLY A 138 12.32 1.17 -19.40
C GLY A 138 13.17 1.92 -18.38
N ASP A 139 13.86 2.99 -18.81
CA ASP A 139 14.64 3.85 -17.90
C ASP A 139 13.88 5.15 -17.56
N PRO A 140 13.36 5.31 -16.33
CA PRO A 140 12.56 6.46 -15.94
C PRO A 140 13.38 7.74 -15.71
N GLY A 141 14.71 7.67 -15.80
CA GLY A 141 15.61 8.81 -15.64
C GLY A 141 15.84 9.24 -14.18
N PRO A 142 16.83 10.12 -13.95
CA PRO A 142 17.31 10.46 -12.61
C PRO A 142 16.29 11.23 -11.77
N GLU A 143 15.48 12.08 -12.40
CA GLU A 143 14.49 12.89 -11.68
C GLU A 143 13.41 12.03 -11.02
N LEU A 144 12.85 11.08 -11.78
CA LEU A 144 11.81 10.18 -11.29
C LEU A 144 12.37 9.24 -10.22
N ARG A 145 13.59 8.71 -10.40
CA ARG A 145 14.27 7.91 -9.37
C ARG A 145 14.48 8.68 -8.07
N ARG A 146 14.91 9.95 -8.16
CA ARG A 146 15.07 10.83 -7.01
C ARG A 146 13.74 11.00 -6.26
N MET A 147 12.67 11.32 -6.99
CA MET A 147 11.34 11.53 -6.39
C MET A 147 10.77 10.24 -5.78
N PHE A 148 10.91 9.11 -6.48
CA PHE A 148 10.48 7.81 -5.95
C PHE A 148 11.23 7.47 -4.66
N THR A 149 12.54 7.71 -4.63
CA THR A 149 13.35 7.45 -3.45
C THR A 149 12.93 8.31 -2.26
N LEU A 150 12.55 9.57 -2.47
CA LEU A 150 12.01 10.43 -1.39
C LEU A 150 10.69 9.90 -0.83
N VAL A 151 9.78 9.45 -1.70
CA VAL A 151 8.49 8.84 -1.29
C VAL A 151 8.75 7.55 -0.52
N LEU A 152 9.63 6.68 -1.02
CA LEU A 152 9.97 5.42 -0.37
C LEU A 152 10.65 5.65 0.99
N LYS A 153 11.53 6.64 1.14
CA LYS A 153 12.09 7.00 2.45
C LYS A 153 11.00 7.36 3.47
N GLY A 154 9.96 8.07 3.02
CA GLY A 154 8.77 8.33 3.82
C GLY A 154 8.05 7.05 4.25
N HIS A 155 7.84 6.14 3.30
CA HIS A 155 7.19 4.85 3.56
C HIS A 155 7.99 4.03 4.59
N ILE A 156 9.30 3.94 4.40
CA ILE A 156 10.23 3.22 5.28
C ILE A 156 10.23 3.82 6.70
N ALA A 157 10.28 5.14 6.81
CA ALA A 157 10.30 5.81 8.12
C ALA A 157 9.02 5.56 8.92
N LEU A 158 7.86 5.50 8.25
CA LEU A 158 6.61 5.15 8.92
C LEU A 158 6.54 3.67 9.28
N ASP A 159 6.89 2.76 8.35
CA ASP A 159 6.87 1.31 8.58
C ASP A 159 7.77 0.90 9.77
N ARG A 160 8.92 1.55 9.89
CA ARG A 160 9.89 1.30 10.97
C ARG A 160 9.54 1.98 12.29
N ALA A 161 8.49 2.79 12.35
CA ALA A 161 8.17 3.55 13.54
C ALA A 161 7.94 2.63 14.76
N ARG A 162 8.40 3.11 15.91
CA ARG A 162 8.14 2.53 17.23
C ARG A 162 7.57 3.65 18.09
N PHE A 163 6.36 3.48 18.59
CA PHE A 163 5.61 4.57 19.24
C PHE A 163 4.90 4.10 20.51
N PRO A 164 4.74 4.95 21.54
CA PRO A 164 4.07 4.56 22.77
C PRO A 164 2.56 4.42 22.56
N GLU A 165 1.92 3.61 23.41
CA GLU A 165 0.46 3.53 23.48
C GLU A 165 -0.17 4.93 23.66
N GLY A 166 -1.31 5.15 23.01
CA GLY A 166 -2.01 6.44 23.00
C GLY A 166 -1.62 7.37 21.86
N THR A 167 -0.59 7.02 21.08
CA THR A 167 -0.20 7.79 19.88
C THR A 167 -1.29 7.70 18.80
N THR A 168 -1.66 8.83 18.21
CA THR A 168 -2.62 8.91 17.10
C THR A 168 -1.89 8.97 15.77
N GLY A 169 -2.55 8.56 14.67
CA GLY A 169 -1.92 8.61 13.36
C GLY A 169 -1.58 10.03 12.87
N THR A 170 -2.21 11.07 13.43
CA THR A 170 -1.81 12.46 13.17
C THR A 170 -0.38 12.75 13.60
N GLN A 171 0.08 12.12 14.68
CA GLN A 171 1.44 12.32 15.20
C GLN A 171 2.49 11.57 14.35
N LEU A 172 2.07 10.55 13.60
CA LEU A 172 2.96 9.71 12.77
C LEU A 172 3.02 10.17 11.31
N ASP A 173 2.00 10.86 10.79
CA ASP A 173 1.91 11.33 9.39
C ASP A 173 3.16 12.12 8.93
N ALA A 174 3.72 12.96 9.81
CA ALA A 174 4.92 13.73 9.49
C ALA A 174 6.16 12.86 9.19
N LEU A 175 6.24 11.63 9.72
CA LEU A 175 7.36 10.72 9.46
C LEU A 175 7.46 10.36 7.98
N ALA A 176 6.32 10.19 7.32
CA ALA A 176 6.25 9.86 5.90
C ALA A 176 6.44 11.07 4.99
N ARG A 177 6.19 12.29 5.50
CA ARG A 177 6.26 13.52 4.70
C ARG A 177 7.60 14.24 4.79
N GLN A 178 8.33 14.09 5.89
CA GLN A 178 9.50 14.90 6.20
C GLN A 178 10.55 14.93 5.08
N TYR A 179 10.68 13.86 4.29
CA TYR A 179 11.65 13.79 3.19
C TYR A 179 11.23 14.64 1.98
N LEU A 180 9.94 14.67 1.65
CA LEU A 180 9.40 15.58 0.64
C LEU A 180 9.40 17.03 1.16
N TRP A 181 9.04 17.25 2.43
CA TRP A 181 9.04 18.59 3.04
C TRP A 181 10.41 19.26 3.02
N ARG A 182 11.50 18.50 3.20
CA ARG A 182 12.87 19.02 3.07
C ARG A 182 13.18 19.60 1.69
N GLU A 183 12.47 19.13 0.67
CA GLU A 183 12.58 19.59 -0.72
C GLU A 183 11.51 20.64 -1.08
N GLY A 184 10.67 21.06 -0.12
CA GLY A 184 9.55 21.96 -0.36
C GLY A 184 8.38 21.31 -1.10
N LEU A 185 8.26 19.99 -1.03
CA LEU A 185 7.24 19.18 -1.70
C LEU A 185 6.30 18.52 -0.70
N ASP A 186 5.11 18.12 -1.15
CA ASP A 186 4.10 17.45 -0.32
C ASP A 186 3.15 16.61 -1.21
N TYR A 187 2.17 15.96 -0.59
CA TYR A 187 1.04 15.29 -1.25
C TYR A 187 -0.30 15.60 -0.54
N ASP A 188 -1.38 15.66 -1.33
CA ASP A 188 -2.67 16.24 -0.92
C ASP A 188 -3.70 15.21 -0.41
N HIS A 189 -3.24 14.04 0.02
CA HIS A 189 -4.05 13.02 0.70
C HIS A 189 -3.43 12.63 2.05
N GLY A 190 -4.14 11.81 2.85
CA GLY A 190 -3.60 11.23 4.08
C GLY A 190 -2.47 10.23 3.79
N THR A 191 -1.57 9.99 4.74
CA THR A 191 -0.56 8.93 4.60
C THR A 191 -1.16 7.53 4.74
N GLY A 192 -2.33 7.41 5.34
CA GLY A 192 -3.08 6.17 5.33
C GLY A 192 -4.42 6.22 6.04
N HIS A 193 -5.20 5.17 5.86
CA HIS A 193 -6.54 4.95 6.40
C HIS A 193 -6.63 3.55 7.02
N GLY A 194 -7.63 3.31 7.86
CA GLY A 194 -7.92 1.95 8.31
C GLY A 194 -8.53 1.10 7.20
N VAL A 195 -8.41 -0.22 7.33
CA VAL A 195 -8.98 -1.19 6.37
C VAL A 195 -9.77 -2.27 7.13
N GLY A 196 -10.93 -2.63 6.58
CA GLY A 196 -11.77 -3.72 7.08
C GLY A 196 -11.25 -5.12 6.75
N VAL A 197 -11.92 -6.14 7.27
CA VAL A 197 -11.70 -7.53 6.88
C VAL A 197 -12.96 -7.99 6.17
N PHE A 198 -12.89 -8.10 4.84
CA PHE A 198 -14.04 -8.32 3.95
C PHE A 198 -15.14 -7.25 4.13
N LEU A 199 -14.73 -5.99 4.21
CA LEU A 199 -15.57 -4.81 4.39
C LEU A 199 -14.99 -3.63 3.59
N SER A 200 -15.24 -2.39 4.03
CA SER A 200 -14.73 -1.19 3.35
C SER A 200 -13.20 -1.16 3.31
N VAL A 201 -12.64 -0.87 2.13
CA VAL A 201 -11.21 -0.59 1.96
C VAL A 201 -10.80 0.66 2.73
N HIS A 202 -11.66 1.69 2.72
CA HIS A 202 -11.57 2.85 3.60
C HIS A 202 -12.42 2.66 4.85
N GLU A 203 -11.80 2.26 5.96
CA GLU A 203 -12.47 1.98 7.23
C GLU A 203 -11.95 2.83 8.39
N GLY A 204 -12.82 3.67 8.97
CA GLY A 204 -12.52 4.36 10.22
C GLY A 204 -12.71 3.48 11.48
N PRO A 205 -12.31 3.98 12.66
CA PRO A 205 -12.03 5.39 12.94
C PRO A 205 -10.54 5.79 12.90
N GLN A 206 -9.63 4.83 12.80
CA GLN A 206 -8.20 5.07 12.71
C GLN A 206 -7.78 5.56 11.33
N ARG A 207 -6.78 6.44 11.28
CA ARG A 207 -6.13 6.94 10.05
C ARG A 207 -4.79 7.56 10.39
N ILE A 208 -3.90 7.67 9.41
CA ILE A 208 -2.63 8.38 9.49
C ILE A 208 -2.72 9.58 8.53
N SER A 209 -2.94 10.77 9.07
CA SER A 209 -3.18 11.96 8.26
C SER A 209 -2.87 13.24 9.02
N LYS A 210 -2.54 14.32 8.30
CA LYS A 210 -2.48 15.70 8.84
C LYS A 210 -3.74 16.10 9.62
N HIS A 211 -4.91 15.59 9.23
CA HIS A 211 -6.18 15.90 9.89
C HIS A 211 -6.16 15.41 11.35
N PRO A 212 -6.36 16.30 12.34
CA PRO A 212 -6.36 15.92 13.74
C PRO A 212 -7.31 14.77 14.05
N SER A 213 -6.80 13.76 14.74
CA SER A 213 -7.57 12.62 15.24
C SER A 213 -7.31 12.44 16.73
N SER A 214 -8.38 12.20 17.49
CA SER A 214 -8.32 11.76 18.90
C SER A 214 -8.23 10.24 19.03
N VAL A 215 -8.27 9.50 17.91
CA VAL A 215 -8.24 8.04 17.88
C VAL A 215 -6.79 7.56 17.92
N ALA A 216 -6.40 6.97 19.05
CA ALA A 216 -5.12 6.30 19.18
C ALA A 216 -5.07 5.03 18.33
N LEU A 217 -3.90 4.75 17.74
CA LEU A 217 -3.62 3.46 17.11
C LEU A 217 -3.52 2.38 18.18
N ARG A 218 -4.11 1.23 17.92
CA ARG A 218 -4.21 0.10 18.87
C ARG A 218 -3.85 -1.22 18.18
N PRO A 219 -3.31 -2.21 18.92
CA PRO A 219 -3.04 -3.53 18.37
C PRO A 219 -4.23 -4.12 17.60
N GLY A 220 -3.93 -4.74 16.46
CA GLY A 220 -4.92 -5.33 15.56
C GLY A 220 -5.60 -4.35 14.61
N MET A 221 -5.33 -3.05 14.70
CA MET A 221 -5.74 -2.10 13.65
C MET A 221 -4.91 -2.34 12.38
N ILE A 222 -5.60 -2.61 11.27
CA ILE A 222 -5.00 -2.58 9.93
C ILE A 222 -5.11 -1.16 9.39
N VAL A 223 -4.01 -0.63 8.87
CA VAL A 223 -3.91 0.69 8.24
C VAL A 223 -3.04 0.66 6.99
N SER A 224 -3.33 1.49 5.99
CA SER A 224 -2.42 1.74 4.87
C SER A 224 -1.23 2.61 5.29
N ASN A 225 -0.11 2.42 4.61
CA ASN A 225 1.08 3.26 4.63
C ASN A 225 1.43 3.58 3.18
N GLU A 226 0.91 4.71 2.68
CA GLU A 226 0.80 5.02 1.25
C GLU A 226 1.29 6.44 0.90
N PRO A 227 2.47 6.90 1.34
CA PRO A 227 2.98 8.19 0.88
C PRO A 227 3.09 8.23 -0.65
N GLY A 228 2.93 9.43 -1.21
CA GLY A 228 2.99 9.66 -2.64
C GLY A 228 3.58 11.01 -3.01
N TYR A 229 3.74 11.24 -4.30
CA TYR A 229 4.08 12.53 -4.90
C TYR A 229 3.55 12.58 -6.33
N TYR A 230 2.96 13.71 -6.70
CA TYR A 230 2.27 13.88 -7.97
C TYR A 230 2.76 15.15 -8.65
N ARG A 231 3.38 15.00 -9.82
CA ARG A 231 3.82 16.12 -10.65
C ARG A 231 2.84 16.30 -11.80
N ASP A 232 2.04 17.35 -11.70
CA ASP A 232 1.02 17.70 -12.69
C ASP A 232 1.58 17.67 -14.13
N GLY A 233 0.83 17.02 -15.01
CA GLY A 233 1.20 16.83 -16.42
C GLY A 233 2.41 15.93 -16.69
N ALA A 234 3.00 15.26 -15.69
CA ALA A 234 4.22 14.48 -15.87
C ALA A 234 4.13 13.02 -15.37
N TYR A 235 4.04 12.82 -14.06
CA TYR A 235 4.01 11.49 -13.44
C TYR A 235 3.47 11.55 -12.01
N GLY A 236 3.07 10.39 -11.49
CA GLY A 236 2.77 10.20 -10.08
C GLY A 236 3.49 8.99 -9.52
N ILE A 237 3.72 9.03 -8.22
CA ILE A 237 4.36 7.99 -7.44
C ILE A 237 3.51 7.77 -6.19
N ARG A 238 3.26 6.51 -5.85
CA ARG A 238 2.74 6.10 -4.55
C ARG A 238 3.34 4.75 -4.17
N CYS A 239 3.71 4.62 -2.90
CA CYS A 239 4.30 3.43 -2.33
C CYS A 239 3.42 2.96 -1.17
N GLU A 240 2.64 1.90 -1.39
CA GLU A 240 1.64 1.50 -0.41
C GLU A 240 1.77 0.06 0.05
N ASN A 241 1.68 -0.12 1.37
CA ASN A 241 1.45 -1.41 2.00
C ASN A 241 0.34 -1.25 3.04
N LEU A 242 -0.46 -2.30 3.22
CA LEU A 242 -1.21 -2.46 4.46
C LEU A 242 -0.30 -3.03 5.55
N VAL A 243 -0.40 -2.42 6.73
CA VAL A 243 0.32 -2.81 7.93
C VAL A 243 -0.67 -3.01 9.08
N THR A 244 -0.38 -3.94 9.98
CA THR A 244 -1.12 -4.08 11.23
C THR A 244 -0.34 -3.48 12.39
N VAL A 245 -1.01 -2.75 13.26
CA VAL A 245 -0.44 -2.27 14.53
C VAL A 245 -0.23 -3.48 15.44
N VAL A 246 0.98 -3.62 15.98
CA VAL A 246 1.38 -4.72 16.87
C VAL A 246 2.12 -4.19 18.08
N GLU A 247 2.08 -4.94 19.17
CA GLU A 247 2.99 -4.73 20.30
C GLU A 247 4.40 -5.13 19.89
N VAL A 248 5.40 -4.37 20.32
CA VAL A 248 6.81 -4.61 20.00
C VAL A 248 7.66 -4.55 21.25
N ASP A 249 8.51 -5.56 21.45
CA ASP A 249 9.52 -5.52 22.50
C ASP A 249 10.65 -4.58 22.08
N CYS A 250 11.02 -3.66 22.98
CA CYS A 250 12.11 -2.70 22.78
C CYS A 250 13.28 -2.95 23.75
N HIS A 251 13.51 -4.23 24.11
CA HIS A 251 14.74 -4.76 24.71
C HIS A 251 15.31 -3.92 25.88
N GLY A 252 14.49 -3.72 26.91
CA GLY A 252 14.88 -2.96 28.11
C GLY A 252 14.34 -1.52 28.17
N GLY A 253 13.47 -1.14 27.24
CA GLY A 253 12.70 0.10 27.32
C GLY A 253 11.77 0.15 28.54
N GLU A 254 11.49 1.35 29.03
CA GLU A 254 10.71 1.59 30.27
C GLU A 254 9.19 1.64 30.07
N ARG A 255 8.70 1.53 28.81
CA ARG A 255 7.28 1.70 28.47
C ARG A 255 6.84 0.69 27.41
N PRO A 256 5.56 0.27 27.42
CA PRO A 256 4.97 -0.47 26.31
C PRO A 256 5.07 0.33 25.01
N MET A 257 5.51 -0.34 23.95
CA MET A 257 5.68 0.22 22.63
C MET A 257 4.85 -0.55 21.61
N LEU A 258 4.38 0.17 20.62
CA LEU A 258 3.71 -0.33 19.43
C LEU A 258 4.60 -0.12 18.21
N GLY A 259 4.34 -0.91 17.18
CA GLY A 259 4.95 -0.77 15.87
C GLY A 259 4.03 -1.33 14.80
N PHE A 260 4.60 -1.57 13.63
CA PHE A 260 3.87 -2.10 12.48
C PHE A 260 4.45 -3.44 12.03
N GLU A 261 3.56 -4.31 11.56
CA GLU A 261 3.88 -5.52 10.79
C GLU A 261 3.26 -5.39 9.40
N ALA A 262 4.09 -5.42 8.35
CA ALA A 262 3.58 -5.43 6.98
C ALA A 262 2.78 -6.69 6.67
N LEU A 263 1.57 -6.50 6.13
CA LEU A 263 0.71 -7.53 5.55
C LEU A 263 0.99 -7.67 4.05
N THR A 264 1.16 -6.55 3.35
CA THR A 264 1.49 -6.53 1.93
C THR A 264 2.93 -7.00 1.68
N LEU A 265 3.10 -8.02 0.84
CA LEU A 265 4.40 -8.64 0.54
C LEU A 265 4.69 -8.61 -0.96
N VAL A 266 4.96 -7.45 -1.54
CA VAL A 266 5.30 -7.28 -2.98
C VAL A 266 6.53 -6.38 -3.08
N PRO A 267 7.56 -6.70 -3.87
CA PRO A 267 8.78 -5.90 -3.89
C PRO A 267 8.52 -4.49 -4.45
N PHE A 268 9.24 -3.49 -3.94
CA PHE A 268 9.41 -2.21 -4.62
C PHE A 268 10.36 -2.35 -5.81
N ASP A 269 10.06 -1.65 -6.92
CA ASP A 269 10.85 -1.74 -8.15
C ASP A 269 12.24 -1.09 -7.96
N ARG A 270 13.28 -1.93 -8.04
CA ARG A 270 14.68 -1.53 -7.86
C ARG A 270 15.16 -0.53 -8.91
N ARG A 271 14.54 -0.50 -10.09
CA ARG A 271 14.88 0.43 -11.19
C ARG A 271 14.51 1.89 -10.88
N LEU A 272 13.62 2.10 -9.90
CA LEU A 272 13.19 3.43 -9.45
C LEU A 272 14.05 3.98 -8.31
N LEU A 273 15.05 3.24 -7.83
CA LEU A 273 15.85 3.66 -6.68
C LEU A 273 17.06 4.49 -7.10
N GLN A 274 17.31 5.55 -6.33
CA GLN A 274 18.57 6.27 -6.30
C GLN A 274 19.33 5.86 -5.02
N LEU A 275 20.15 4.81 -5.11
CA LEU A 275 20.71 4.13 -3.93
C LEU A 275 21.61 5.02 -3.07
N ASP A 276 22.27 6.01 -3.67
CA ASP A 276 23.12 6.99 -2.95
C ASP A 276 22.32 7.94 -2.03
N MET A 277 20.99 7.96 -2.12
CA MET A 277 20.10 8.70 -1.22
C MET A 277 19.60 7.88 -0.03
N LEU A 278 19.81 6.56 -0.03
CA LEU A 278 19.41 5.69 1.07
C LEU A 278 20.52 5.63 2.11
N ASP A 279 20.16 5.79 3.38
CA ASP A 279 21.09 5.46 4.46
C ASP A 279 21.20 3.94 4.66
N GLU A 280 22.20 3.51 5.43
CA GLU A 280 22.45 2.09 5.68
C GLU A 280 21.23 1.37 6.27
N VAL A 281 20.42 2.08 7.06
CA VAL A 281 19.28 1.48 7.76
C VAL A 281 18.06 1.37 6.83
N GLU A 282 17.86 2.33 5.94
CA GLU A 282 16.86 2.28 4.88
C GLU A 282 17.19 1.20 3.85
N LEU A 283 18.46 1.08 3.46
CA LEU A 283 18.94 0.02 2.57
C LEU A 283 18.78 -1.37 3.21
N ALA A 284 19.15 -1.51 4.49
CA ALA A 284 18.96 -2.75 5.24
C ALA A 284 17.47 -3.14 5.32
N TRP A 285 16.59 -2.19 5.65
CA TRP A 285 15.15 -2.44 5.68
C TRP A 285 14.62 -2.93 4.33
N LEU A 286 15.06 -2.33 3.23
CA LEU A 286 14.58 -2.71 1.90
C LEU A 286 15.03 -4.12 1.53
N ASN A 287 16.28 -4.46 1.84
CA ASN A 287 16.82 -5.80 1.66
C ASN A 287 16.12 -6.84 2.55
N GLU A 288 15.84 -6.52 3.81
CA GLU A 288 15.09 -7.39 4.74
C GLU A 288 13.65 -7.59 4.27
N TYR A 289 12.98 -6.53 3.82
CA TYR A 289 11.64 -6.59 3.26
C TYR A 289 11.62 -7.47 2.00
N HIS A 290 12.49 -7.23 1.02
CA HIS A 290 12.60 -8.04 -0.20
C HIS A 290 12.93 -9.50 0.11
N ALA A 291 13.81 -9.78 1.08
CA ALA A 291 14.10 -11.14 1.52
C ALA A 291 12.88 -11.83 2.13
N ARG A 292 12.09 -11.12 2.95
CA ARG A 292 10.82 -11.64 3.51
C ARG A 292 9.79 -11.90 2.42
N VAL A 293 9.66 -11.00 1.46
CA VAL A 293 8.78 -11.16 0.29
C VAL A 293 9.16 -12.43 -0.48
N ARG A 294 10.43 -12.59 -0.83
CA ARG A 294 10.93 -13.79 -1.51
C ARG A 294 10.62 -15.06 -0.73
N ALA A 295 11.01 -15.11 0.56
CA ALA A 295 10.84 -16.29 1.38
C ALA A 295 9.37 -16.71 1.54
N SER A 296 8.44 -15.75 1.51
CA SER A 296 7.00 -15.99 1.66
C SER A 296 6.34 -16.45 0.35
N LEU A 297 6.80 -15.95 -0.80
CA LEU A 297 6.13 -16.15 -2.09
C LEU A 297 6.81 -17.16 -3.01
N GLU A 298 8.13 -17.36 -2.90
CA GLU A 298 8.87 -18.28 -3.76
C GLU A 298 8.28 -19.71 -3.74
N PRO A 299 7.82 -20.28 -2.60
CA PRO A 299 7.19 -21.60 -2.57
C PRO A 299 5.80 -21.66 -3.24
N LEU A 300 5.19 -20.51 -3.54
CA LEU A 300 3.85 -20.39 -4.09
C LEU A 300 3.85 -20.07 -5.59
N LEU A 301 5.03 -19.91 -6.19
CA LEU A 301 5.22 -19.52 -7.58
C LEU A 301 6.03 -20.57 -8.33
N GLU A 302 5.80 -20.65 -9.64
CA GLU A 302 6.50 -21.58 -10.53
C GLU A 302 7.00 -20.86 -11.78
N GLY A 303 7.89 -21.51 -12.53
CA GLY A 303 8.36 -21.01 -13.83
C GLY A 303 8.90 -19.59 -13.81
N GLU A 304 8.50 -18.81 -14.83
CA GLU A 304 9.01 -17.45 -15.06
C GLU A 304 8.62 -16.47 -13.95
N ASP A 305 7.47 -16.65 -13.30
CA ASP A 305 7.01 -15.78 -12.21
C ASP A 305 7.92 -15.91 -10.99
N ARG A 306 8.32 -17.14 -10.64
CA ARG A 306 9.28 -17.39 -9.55
C ARG A 306 10.66 -16.82 -9.88
N ASP A 307 11.13 -17.04 -11.10
CA ASP A 307 12.43 -16.53 -11.53
C ASP A 307 12.45 -14.99 -11.56
N TRP A 308 11.34 -14.36 -11.93
CA TRP A 308 11.16 -12.92 -11.85
C TRP A 308 11.21 -12.41 -10.41
N LEU A 309 10.47 -13.05 -9.48
CA LEU A 309 10.49 -12.70 -8.06
C LEU A 309 11.90 -12.72 -7.49
N ILE A 310 12.68 -13.77 -7.80
CA ILE A 310 14.07 -13.90 -7.33
C ILE A 310 14.89 -12.70 -7.81
N ARG A 311 14.84 -12.34 -9.10
CA ARG A 311 15.57 -11.18 -9.63
C ARG A 311 15.10 -9.85 -9.02
N ALA A 312 13.79 -9.68 -8.85
CA ALA A 312 13.19 -8.46 -8.31
C ALA A 312 13.55 -8.22 -6.83
N THR A 313 13.99 -9.25 -6.11
CA THR A 313 14.26 -9.21 -4.66
C THR A 313 15.74 -9.43 -4.31
N GLU A 314 16.66 -9.40 -5.28
CA GLU A 314 18.08 -9.56 -4.95
C GLU A 314 18.57 -8.40 -4.07
N PRO A 315 19.45 -8.67 -3.10
CA PRO A 315 20.00 -7.63 -2.25
C PRO A 315 20.62 -6.48 -3.05
N LEU A 316 20.31 -5.26 -2.62
CA LEU A 316 20.92 -4.03 -3.07
C LEU A 316 22.26 -3.81 -2.34
N GLN A 317 23.23 -3.26 -3.06
CA GLN A 317 24.58 -2.94 -2.59
C GLN A 317 24.82 -1.45 -2.59
#